data_AF-A0A2V2SBT6-F1
#
_entry.id   AF-A0A2V2SBT6-F1
#
_cell.length_a   1.000
_cell.length_b   1.000
_cell.length_c   1.000
_cell.angle_alpha   90.00
_cell.angle_beta   90.00
_cell.angle_gamma   90.00
#
_symmetry.space_group_name_H-M   'P 1'
#
loop_
_entity.id
_entity.type
_entity.pdbx_description
1 polymer ?
#
loop_
_entity_poly.entity_id
_entity_poly.type
_entity_poly.pdbx_seq_one_letter_code
_entity_poly.pdbx_strand_id
1 'polypeptide(L)'
;MPFSADATVYTLVNNNSSATLDLGTSAGLNSWVVDGQNQENQQWYWFRIGPSGPQMDLTAITTSPFVTINSASQLTALYTNGGNYGVQLQYTLAGQAPGSGNSGLTESVRVFNYNASSTLDLHLFLYSDFTLRDGGYTSDQYVQEGTLSGVSTSTQTLGNFGVGTNNFTAITPATLFEVEPYSQTRTSLTTVNGYNLNGTTSGGPGHITWAMQWDKTINPSSSFNLSLLDNMTNVPEPSVVALALVGLSIGFFKKNKKRA
;
A
#
# COMPACT_ATOMS: atom_id res chain seq x y z
N MET A 1 18.31 -8.11 29.86
CA MET A 1 17.05 -7.37 30.13
C MET A 1 16.30 -7.34 28.81
N PRO A 2 15.03 -7.80 28.74
CA PRO A 2 14.25 -7.68 27.52
C PRO A 2 13.88 -6.21 27.34
N PHE A 3 14.23 -5.62 26.20
CA PHE A 3 13.69 -4.33 25.80
C PHE A 3 12.24 -4.58 25.39
N SER A 4 11.29 -3.99 26.11
CA SER A 4 9.91 -3.86 25.63
C SER A 4 9.96 -2.90 24.44
N ALA A 5 9.46 -3.32 23.28
CA ALA A 5 9.26 -2.40 22.17
C ALA A 5 8.09 -1.49 22.54
N ASP A 6 8.36 -0.20 22.78
CA ASP A 6 7.31 0.79 23.00
C ASP A 6 6.76 1.23 21.64
N ALA A 7 5.44 1.13 21.46
CA ALA A 7 4.77 1.63 20.26
C ALA A 7 5.04 3.13 20.12
N THR A 8 5.64 3.52 19.00
CA THR A 8 5.93 4.93 18.71
C THR A 8 5.00 5.38 17.60
N VAL A 9 3.85 5.93 18.01
CA VAL A 9 2.74 6.25 17.12
C VAL A 9 2.79 7.72 16.69
N TYR A 10 2.65 7.95 15.39
CA TYR A 10 2.58 9.25 14.76
C TYR A 10 1.31 9.37 13.93
N THR A 11 0.69 10.55 13.94
CA THR A 11 -0.49 10.82 13.11
C THR A 11 -0.20 11.97 12.17
N LEU A 12 -0.37 11.72 10.87
CA LEU A 12 -0.40 12.73 9.82
C LEU A 12 -1.85 13.16 9.60
N VAL A 13 -2.08 14.45 9.35
CA VAL A 13 -3.40 15.02 9.06
C VAL A 13 -3.31 16.01 7.92
N ASN A 14 -4.26 15.93 6.99
CA ASN A 14 -4.42 16.90 5.91
C ASN A 14 -5.86 16.90 5.40
N ASN A 15 -6.56 18.03 5.47
CA ASN A 15 -7.94 18.19 5.02
C ASN A 15 -8.87 17.04 5.45
N ASN A 16 -9.38 16.24 4.50
CA ASN A 16 -10.29 15.14 4.75
C ASN A 16 -9.61 13.82 5.17
N SER A 17 -8.30 13.81 5.38
CA SER A 17 -7.55 12.57 5.60
C SER A 17 -6.62 12.62 6.82
N SER A 18 -6.46 11.46 7.46
CA SER A 18 -5.46 11.22 8.49
C SER A 18 -4.83 9.84 8.36
N ALA A 19 -3.53 9.73 8.58
CA ALA A 19 -2.79 8.47 8.55
C ALA A 19 -2.08 8.24 9.89
N THR A 20 -2.16 7.03 10.44
CA THR A 20 -1.53 6.66 11.71
C THR A 20 -0.45 5.63 11.47
N LEU A 21 0.77 5.93 11.96
CA LEU A 21 1.96 5.11 11.78
C LEU A 21 2.51 4.70 13.13
N ASP A 22 2.60 3.40 13.39
CA ASP A 22 3.39 2.84 14.47
C ASP A 22 4.74 2.37 13.93
N LEU A 23 5.76 3.18 14.17
CA LEU A 23 7.10 2.97 13.64
C LEU A 23 7.99 2.11 14.56
N GLY A 24 7.49 1.74 15.75
CA GLY A 24 8.20 0.94 16.75
C GLY A 24 7.83 -0.54 16.74
N THR A 25 6.80 -0.93 15.99
CA THR A 25 6.32 -2.31 15.87
C THR A 25 6.15 -2.74 14.41
N SER A 26 5.77 -3.99 14.18
CA SER A 26 5.43 -4.48 12.84
C SER A 26 4.07 -4.01 12.34
N ALA A 27 3.33 -3.20 13.11
CA ALA A 27 2.03 -2.67 12.71
C ALA A 27 2.15 -1.66 11.56
N GLY A 28 3.20 -0.82 11.55
CA GLY A 28 3.46 0.09 10.44
C GLY A 28 2.41 1.17 10.25
N LEU A 29 2.04 1.46 9.00
CA LEU A 29 0.84 2.23 8.71
C LEU A 29 -0.35 1.34 9.08
N ASN A 30 -1.08 1.71 10.12
CA ASN A 30 -2.13 0.87 10.71
C ASN A 30 -3.52 1.51 10.66
N SER A 31 -3.61 2.71 10.09
CA SER A 31 -4.86 3.35 9.74
C SER A 31 -4.63 4.44 8.71
N TRP A 32 -5.48 4.48 7.69
CA TRP A 32 -5.58 5.59 6.77
C TRP A 32 -7.05 5.97 6.59
N VAL A 33 -7.45 7.07 7.20
CA VAL A 33 -8.81 7.59 7.19
C VAL A 33 -8.97 8.59 6.05
N VAL A 34 -10.05 8.44 5.28
CA VAL A 34 -10.50 9.38 4.25
C VAL A 34 -11.98 9.66 4.49
N ASP A 35 -12.33 10.94 4.65
CA ASP A 35 -13.70 11.38 4.97
C ASP A 35 -14.32 10.67 6.18
N GLY A 36 -13.51 10.44 7.22
CA GLY A 36 -13.94 9.79 8.45
C GLY A 36 -14.13 8.28 8.34
N GLN A 37 -13.70 7.65 7.24
CA GLN A 37 -13.73 6.21 7.02
C GLN A 37 -12.32 5.66 6.88
N ASN A 38 -11.93 4.68 7.70
CA ASN A 38 -10.65 3.99 7.58
C ASN A 38 -10.64 3.13 6.30
N GLN A 39 -9.55 3.20 5.56
CA GLN A 39 -9.35 2.47 4.31
C GLN A 39 -8.35 1.34 4.47
N GLU A 40 -7.55 1.35 5.53
CA GLU A 40 -6.40 0.47 5.68
C GLU A 40 -6.30 -0.15 7.07
N ASN A 41 -6.02 -1.44 7.13
CA ASN A 41 -5.76 -2.16 8.38
C ASN A 41 -4.26 -2.22 8.67
N GLN A 42 -3.45 -2.48 7.65
CA GLN A 42 -2.02 -2.55 7.76
C GLN A 42 -1.33 -2.36 6.40
N GLN A 43 -0.28 -1.56 6.38
CA GLN A 43 0.72 -1.55 5.32
C GLN A 43 2.10 -1.39 5.93
N TRP A 44 3.03 -2.28 5.56
CA TRP A 44 4.36 -2.26 6.15
C TRP A 44 5.44 -2.92 5.30
N TYR A 45 6.69 -2.65 5.66
CA TYR A 45 7.87 -3.17 4.98
C TYR A 45 8.53 -4.30 5.76
N TRP A 46 8.86 -5.36 5.03
CA TRP A 46 9.74 -6.44 5.46
C TRP A 46 10.96 -6.47 4.55
N PHE A 47 12.05 -7.05 5.03
CA PHE A 47 13.27 -7.21 4.24
C PHE A 47 14.00 -8.50 4.60
N ARG A 48 14.77 -9.02 3.64
CA ARG A 48 15.75 -10.09 3.84
C ARG A 48 17.08 -9.66 3.24
N ILE A 49 18.17 -9.98 3.94
CA ILE A 49 19.54 -9.84 3.42
C ILE A 49 20.06 -11.20 3.00
N GLY A 50 20.52 -11.31 1.75
CA GLY A 50 20.98 -12.56 1.16
C GLY A 50 19.84 -13.54 0.82
N PRO A 51 20.18 -14.74 0.31
CA PRO A 51 19.21 -15.61 -0.37
C PRO A 51 18.34 -16.48 0.56
N SER A 52 18.79 -16.78 1.79
CA SER A 52 18.22 -17.87 2.60
C SER A 52 17.85 -17.49 4.04
N GLY A 53 18.07 -16.24 4.44
CA GLY A 53 17.68 -15.74 5.77
C GLY A 53 16.16 -15.59 5.95
N PRO A 54 15.68 -15.35 7.18
CA PRO A 54 14.29 -14.94 7.40
C PRO A 54 14.05 -13.54 6.83
N GLN A 55 12.79 -13.24 6.52
CA GLN A 55 12.34 -11.86 6.37
C GLN A 55 12.14 -11.27 7.76
N MET A 56 12.48 -10.00 7.90
CA MET A 56 12.38 -9.24 9.13
C MET A 56 11.64 -7.95 8.83
N ASP A 57 10.77 -7.49 9.73
CA ASP A 57 10.23 -6.15 9.62
C ASP A 57 11.30 -5.11 9.98
N LEU A 58 11.07 -3.84 9.64
CA LEU A 58 12.06 -2.77 9.84
C LEU A 58 12.48 -2.55 11.30
N THR A 59 11.67 -2.97 12.27
CA THR A 59 12.03 -2.83 13.70
C THR A 59 13.17 -3.74 14.12
N ALA A 60 13.48 -4.78 13.33
CA ALA A 60 14.68 -5.59 13.50
C ALA A 60 15.98 -4.82 13.23
N ILE A 61 15.90 -3.68 12.52
CA ILE A 61 17.03 -2.75 12.36
C ILE A 61 17.22 -1.93 13.64
N THR A 62 16.13 -1.32 14.10
CA THR A 62 16.03 -0.61 15.38
C THR A 62 14.55 -0.45 15.74
N THR A 63 14.20 -0.64 17.01
CA THR A 63 12.84 -0.41 17.51
C THR A 63 12.53 1.06 17.75
N SER A 64 13.54 1.94 17.69
CA SER A 64 13.40 3.39 17.84
C SER A 64 14.11 4.09 16.68
N PRO A 65 13.43 4.30 15.54
CA PRO A 65 14.01 5.03 14.42
C PRO A 65 14.15 6.52 14.76
N PHE A 66 15.09 7.20 14.10
CA PHE A 66 15.16 8.66 14.17
C PHE A 66 14.04 9.26 13.32
N VAL A 67 13.10 9.96 13.96
CA VAL A 67 11.93 10.55 13.29
C VAL A 67 12.04 12.07 13.23
N THR A 68 11.77 12.63 12.06
CA THR A 68 11.62 14.08 11.83
C THR A 68 10.21 14.36 11.33
N ILE A 69 9.46 15.19 12.05
CA ILE A 69 8.15 15.69 11.61
C ILE A 69 8.39 16.96 10.79
N ASN A 70 8.20 16.88 9.48
CA ASN A 70 8.42 17.99 8.57
C ASN A 70 7.22 18.95 8.54
N SER A 71 6.00 18.42 8.69
CA SER A 71 4.76 19.17 8.84
C SER A 71 3.66 18.28 9.43
N ALA A 72 2.46 18.82 9.63
CA ALA A 72 1.30 18.02 10.05
C ALA A 72 0.96 16.87 9.07
N SER A 73 1.38 16.95 7.81
CA SER A 73 1.09 15.97 6.77
C SER A 73 2.33 15.28 6.21
N GLN A 74 3.49 15.45 6.84
CA GLN A 74 4.73 14.84 6.37
C GLN A 74 5.67 14.46 7.51
N LEU A 75 6.18 13.23 7.47
CA LEU A 75 7.23 12.76 8.36
C LEU A 75 8.29 11.96 7.61
N THR A 76 9.50 11.93 8.18
CA THR A 76 10.61 11.08 7.74
C THR A 76 11.08 10.24 8.92
N ALA A 77 11.29 8.94 8.72
CA ALA A 77 11.84 8.02 9.71
C ALA A 77 13.10 7.34 9.17
N LEU A 78 14.14 7.23 9.98
CA LEU A 78 15.39 6.58 9.61
C LEU A 78 15.72 5.44 10.58
N TYR A 79 15.80 4.23 10.03
CA TYR A 79 16.27 3.02 10.68
C TYR A 79 17.74 2.78 10.29
N THR A 80 18.63 2.62 11.28
CA THR A 80 20.07 2.40 11.01
C THR A 80 20.62 1.19 11.74
N ASN A 81 21.29 0.28 11.03
CA ASN A 81 21.96 -0.87 11.62
C ASN A 81 23.46 -0.59 11.84
N GLY A 82 23.78 0.22 12.85
CA GLY A 82 25.17 0.38 13.32
C GLY A 82 26.21 0.76 12.25
N GLY A 83 25.80 1.43 11.17
CA GLY A 83 26.67 1.81 10.06
C GLY A 83 26.89 0.75 8.96
N ASN A 84 26.15 -0.37 8.96
CA ASN A 84 26.21 -1.36 7.87
C ASN A 84 25.24 -1.02 6.73
N TYR A 85 23.99 -0.78 7.09
CA TYR A 85 22.92 -0.37 6.18
C TYR A 85 21.87 0.43 6.94
N GLY A 86 20.96 1.07 6.20
CA GLY A 86 19.83 1.80 6.78
C GLY A 86 18.66 1.89 5.84
N VAL A 87 17.48 2.16 6.38
CA VAL A 87 16.24 2.36 5.63
C VAL A 87 15.63 3.68 6.07
N GLN A 88 15.41 4.59 5.12
CA GLN A 88 14.66 5.82 5.32
C GLN A 88 13.29 5.66 4.70
N LEU A 89 12.26 5.94 5.48
CA LEU A 89 10.89 6.09 5.03
C LEU A 89 10.51 7.56 5.09
N GLN A 90 9.85 8.06 4.06
CA GLN A 90 9.21 9.37 4.06
C GLN A 90 7.76 9.21 3.66
N TYR A 91 6.84 9.71 4.50
CA TYR A 91 5.42 9.71 4.25
C TYR A 91 4.94 11.13 4.01
N THR A 92 4.13 11.33 2.96
CA THR A 92 3.45 12.59 2.68
C THR A 92 1.98 12.33 2.42
N LEU A 93 1.12 12.86 3.28
CA LEU A 93 -0.34 12.75 3.19
C LEU A 93 -0.91 13.95 2.43
N ALA A 94 -1.73 13.67 1.41
CA ALA A 94 -2.38 14.66 0.56
C ALA A 94 -3.90 14.44 0.58
N GLY A 95 -4.57 15.00 1.59
CA GLY A 95 -6.02 15.01 1.67
C GLY A 95 -6.63 16.05 0.74
N GLN A 96 -7.83 15.75 0.25
CA GLN A 96 -8.61 16.60 -0.66
C GLN A 96 -9.75 17.30 0.09
N ALA A 97 -10.67 17.93 -0.65
CA ALA A 97 -11.83 18.57 -0.07
C ALA A 97 -12.69 17.56 0.75
N PRO A 98 -13.20 17.95 1.93
CA PRO A 98 -14.15 17.13 2.69
C PRO A 98 -15.34 16.68 1.85
N GLY A 99 -15.70 15.41 1.96
CA GLY A 99 -16.75 14.72 1.22
C GLY A 99 -16.36 14.25 -0.19
N SER A 100 -15.13 14.48 -0.64
CA SER A 100 -14.71 14.08 -2.00
C SER A 100 -14.49 12.57 -2.17
N GLY A 101 -14.18 11.87 -1.07
CA GLY A 101 -13.72 10.48 -1.02
C GLY A 101 -12.38 10.25 -1.68
N ASN A 102 -11.64 11.31 -1.99
CA ASN A 102 -10.33 11.24 -2.62
C ASN A 102 -9.25 11.65 -1.62
N SER A 103 -8.12 10.97 -1.65
CA SER A 103 -6.90 11.31 -0.90
C SER A 103 -5.72 10.52 -1.44
N GLY A 104 -4.51 11.04 -1.28
CA GLY A 104 -3.29 10.34 -1.63
C GLY A 104 -2.35 10.19 -0.44
N LEU A 105 -1.61 9.10 -0.39
CA LEU A 105 -0.48 8.89 0.50
C LEU A 105 0.74 8.55 -0.36
N THR A 106 1.75 9.43 -0.33
CA THR A 106 3.03 9.16 -1.00
C THR A 106 4.02 8.61 0.01
N GLU A 107 4.66 7.53 -0.38
CA GLU A 107 5.77 6.93 0.34
C GLU A 107 7.05 7.06 -0.47
N SER A 108 8.15 7.35 0.19
CA SER A 108 9.48 7.17 -0.39
C SER A 108 10.32 6.32 0.52
N VAL A 109 10.93 5.29 -0.07
CA VAL A 109 11.85 4.38 0.61
C VAL A 109 13.22 4.56 0.01
N ARG A 110 14.20 4.86 0.85
CA ARG A 110 15.61 4.84 0.49
C ARG A 110 16.34 3.83 1.34
N VAL A 111 16.95 2.83 0.71
CA VAL A 111 17.78 1.83 1.38
C VAL A 111 19.24 2.15 1.11
N PHE A 112 20.02 2.31 2.16
CA PHE A 112 21.44 2.65 2.11
C PHE A 112 22.29 1.41 2.36
N ASN A 113 23.31 1.21 1.52
CA ASN A 113 24.44 0.36 1.86
C ASN A 113 25.58 1.27 2.34
N TYR A 114 25.83 1.26 3.66
CA TYR A 114 26.90 2.06 4.26
C TYR A 114 28.25 1.33 4.24
N ASN A 115 28.29 0.05 3.86
CA ASN A 115 29.53 -0.69 3.72
C ASN A 115 30.35 -0.12 2.55
N ALA A 116 31.64 0.13 2.79
CA ALA A 116 32.54 0.73 1.80
C ALA A 116 33.12 -0.26 0.78
N SER A 117 33.00 -1.58 1.02
CA SER A 117 33.72 -2.60 0.27
C SER A 117 32.87 -3.77 -0.23
N SER A 118 31.68 -4.01 0.35
CA SER A 118 30.80 -5.11 -0.03
C SER A 118 29.44 -4.62 -0.51
N THR A 119 28.89 -5.31 -1.50
CA THR A 119 27.50 -5.12 -1.95
C THR A 119 26.52 -5.61 -0.88
N LEU A 120 25.33 -5.02 -0.85
CA LEU A 120 24.20 -5.49 -0.05
C LEU A 120 23.21 -6.21 -0.97
N ASP A 121 23.02 -7.50 -0.74
CA ASP A 121 21.98 -8.30 -1.42
C ASP A 121 20.67 -8.17 -0.65
N LEU A 122 19.75 -7.34 -1.17
CA LEU A 122 18.51 -6.94 -0.51
C LEU A 122 17.31 -7.54 -1.25
N HIS A 123 16.41 -8.12 -0.47
CA HIS A 123 15.04 -8.40 -0.87
C HIS A 123 14.12 -7.52 -0.01
N LEU A 124 13.46 -6.53 -0.61
CA LEU A 124 12.51 -5.66 0.07
C LEU A 124 11.08 -6.11 -0.27
N PHE A 125 10.21 -6.15 0.72
CA PHE A 125 8.81 -6.52 0.59
C PHE A 125 7.94 -5.38 1.12
N LEU A 126 6.90 -5.05 0.38
CA LEU A 126 5.77 -4.25 0.86
C LEU A 126 4.58 -5.19 0.96
N TYR A 127 3.92 -5.24 2.12
CA TYR A 127 2.67 -5.96 2.30
C TYR A 127 1.57 -4.97 2.67
N SER A 128 0.38 -5.18 2.11
CA SER A 128 -0.77 -4.30 2.28
C SER A 128 -2.06 -5.07 2.52
N ASP A 129 -2.84 -4.56 3.47
CA ASP A 129 -4.15 -5.05 3.89
C ASP A 129 -5.13 -3.86 3.96
N PHE A 130 -5.76 -3.57 2.83
CA PHE A 130 -6.80 -2.54 2.75
C PHE A 130 -8.16 -3.08 3.19
N THR A 131 -8.85 -2.31 4.01
CA THR A 131 -10.25 -2.59 4.41
C THR A 131 -11.27 -1.99 3.46
N LEU A 132 -10.92 -0.90 2.76
CA LEU A 132 -11.81 -0.14 1.88
C LEU A 132 -13.17 0.22 2.52
N ARG A 133 -13.17 1.06 3.57
CA ARG A 133 -14.29 1.53 4.41
C ARG A 133 -14.59 0.67 5.64
N ASP A 134 -13.87 0.95 6.73
CA ASP A 134 -14.15 0.51 8.11
C ASP A 134 -14.44 -1.00 8.27
N GLY A 135 -13.55 -1.84 7.74
CA GLY A 135 -13.62 -3.30 7.92
C GLY A 135 -14.44 -4.04 6.85
N GLY A 136 -14.48 -3.48 5.63
CA GLY A 136 -15.05 -4.09 4.43
C GLY A 136 -14.32 -5.33 3.92
N TYR A 137 -13.93 -6.26 4.81
CA TYR A 137 -13.49 -7.63 4.51
C TYR A 137 -14.64 -8.48 3.97
N THR A 138 -15.48 -7.90 3.13
CA THR A 138 -16.69 -8.53 2.62
C THR A 138 -16.32 -9.50 1.50
N SER A 139 -17.30 -10.31 1.10
CA SER A 139 -17.21 -11.20 -0.06
C SER A 139 -17.08 -10.46 -1.40
N ASP A 140 -16.77 -9.17 -1.43
CA ASP A 140 -16.77 -8.36 -2.66
C ASP A 140 -15.46 -7.61 -2.88
N GLN A 141 -14.40 -7.92 -2.13
CA GLN A 141 -13.08 -7.36 -2.39
C GLN A 141 -12.33 -8.15 -3.49
N TYR A 142 -11.70 -7.41 -4.39
CA TYR A 142 -10.86 -7.95 -5.48
C TYR A 142 -9.57 -7.16 -5.56
N VAL A 143 -8.48 -7.84 -5.90
CA VAL A 143 -7.18 -7.20 -6.15
C VAL A 143 -6.65 -7.65 -7.51
N GLN A 144 -6.09 -6.71 -8.25
CA GLN A 144 -5.29 -6.97 -9.44
C GLN A 144 -3.95 -6.24 -9.32
N GLU A 145 -2.85 -6.96 -9.50
CA GLU A 145 -1.50 -6.43 -9.60
C GLU A 145 -0.93 -6.60 -11.02
N GLY A 146 0.10 -5.84 -11.32
CA GLY A 146 0.84 -5.97 -12.56
C GLY A 146 1.89 -4.91 -12.75
N THR A 147 2.42 -4.85 -13.97
CA THR A 147 3.34 -3.80 -14.41
C THR A 147 2.78 -3.15 -15.67
N LEU A 148 2.60 -1.83 -15.63
CA LEU A 148 2.13 -1.04 -16.76
C LEU A 148 3.18 0.03 -17.07
N SER A 149 3.66 0.07 -18.31
CA SER A 149 4.64 1.07 -18.78
C SER A 149 5.90 1.16 -17.91
N GLY A 150 6.37 0.02 -17.37
CA GLY A 150 7.58 -0.07 -16.54
C GLY A 150 7.37 0.30 -15.07
N VAL A 151 6.12 0.45 -14.63
CA VAL A 151 5.74 0.84 -13.27
C VAL A 151 4.87 -0.26 -12.68
N SER A 152 5.10 -0.64 -11.42
CA SER A 152 4.25 -1.63 -10.75
C SER A 152 2.98 -0.98 -10.23
N THR A 153 1.87 -1.69 -10.40
CA THR A 153 0.53 -1.20 -10.07
C THR A 153 -0.24 -2.26 -9.28
N SER A 154 -0.98 -1.81 -8.27
CA SER A 154 -1.99 -2.62 -7.59
C SER A 154 -3.30 -1.84 -7.57
N THR A 155 -4.39 -2.52 -7.87
CA THR A 155 -5.74 -1.98 -7.78
C THR A 155 -6.57 -2.88 -6.90
N GLN A 156 -7.01 -2.37 -5.75
CA GLN A 156 -7.95 -3.06 -4.86
C GLN A 156 -9.31 -2.37 -4.94
N THR A 157 -10.37 -3.15 -5.12
CA THR A 157 -11.75 -2.67 -5.25
C THR A 157 -12.68 -3.40 -4.31
N LEU A 158 -13.71 -2.72 -3.81
CA LEU A 158 -14.84 -3.31 -3.10
C LEU A 158 -16.11 -3.21 -3.98
N GLY A 159 -16.69 -4.36 -4.35
CA GLY A 159 -17.88 -4.44 -5.22
C GLY A 159 -17.59 -4.29 -6.73
N ASN A 160 -18.52 -4.77 -7.56
CA ASN A 160 -18.39 -4.77 -9.02
C ASN A 160 -18.52 -3.39 -9.68
N PHE A 161 -18.88 -2.35 -8.93
CA PHE A 161 -19.16 -1.02 -9.46
C PHE A 161 -18.94 0.05 -8.40
N GLY A 162 -17.68 0.48 -8.25
CA GLY A 162 -17.31 1.78 -7.71
C GLY A 162 -17.55 2.04 -6.23
N VAL A 163 -17.04 1.17 -5.37
CA VAL A 163 -16.88 1.48 -3.95
C VAL A 163 -15.40 1.26 -3.59
N GLY A 164 -14.71 2.34 -3.22
CA GLY A 164 -13.30 2.34 -2.78
C GLY A 164 -12.32 1.71 -3.77
N THR A 165 -11.64 2.53 -4.57
CA THR A 165 -10.49 2.05 -5.35
C THR A 165 -9.22 2.64 -4.76
N ASN A 166 -8.31 1.77 -4.33
CA ASN A 166 -6.91 2.13 -4.11
C ASN A 166 -6.15 1.84 -5.41
N ASN A 167 -5.37 2.81 -5.87
CA ASN A 167 -4.36 2.59 -6.90
C ASN A 167 -2.99 2.84 -6.28
N PHE A 168 -2.14 1.84 -6.37
CA PHE A 168 -0.74 1.90 -5.99
C PHE A 168 0.14 2.06 -7.23
N THR A 169 1.24 2.79 -7.12
CA THR A 169 2.17 3.01 -8.24
C THR A 169 3.61 3.09 -7.74
N ALA A 170 4.46 2.15 -8.15
CA ALA A 170 5.88 2.12 -7.80
C ALA A 170 6.78 2.31 -9.03
N ILE A 171 7.54 3.42 -9.06
CA ILE A 171 8.37 3.83 -10.21
C ILE A 171 9.48 2.82 -10.51
N THR A 172 10.07 2.25 -9.47
CA THR A 172 10.92 1.07 -9.62
C THR A 172 10.01 -0.15 -9.63
N PRO A 173 9.90 -0.90 -10.75
CA PRO A 173 9.02 -2.04 -10.79
C PRO A 173 9.50 -3.15 -9.84
N ALA A 174 8.53 -3.78 -9.18
CA ALA A 174 8.68 -4.98 -8.39
C ALA A 174 9.15 -6.16 -9.26
N THR A 175 9.94 -7.05 -8.68
CA THR A 175 10.40 -8.29 -9.30
C THR A 175 9.35 -9.39 -9.20
N LEU A 176 8.60 -9.43 -8.09
CA LEU A 176 7.53 -10.39 -7.84
C LEU A 176 6.33 -9.72 -7.15
N PHE A 177 5.19 -10.38 -7.29
CA PHE A 177 3.88 -9.97 -6.79
C PHE A 177 3.26 -11.15 -6.04
N GLU A 178 2.34 -10.85 -5.13
CA GLU A 178 1.53 -11.87 -4.48
C GLU A 178 0.20 -11.28 -4.04
N VAL A 179 -0.88 -11.85 -4.55
CA VAL A 179 -2.25 -11.55 -4.17
C VAL A 179 -2.86 -12.81 -3.59
N GLU A 180 -3.19 -12.79 -2.29
CA GLU A 180 -3.68 -13.97 -1.58
C GLU A 180 -4.76 -13.59 -0.56
N PRO A 181 -5.65 -14.54 -0.20
CA PRO A 181 -6.54 -14.37 0.93
C PRO A 181 -5.77 -14.10 2.22
N TYR A 182 -6.29 -13.16 3.03
CA TYR A 182 -5.79 -12.96 4.38
C TYR A 182 -5.83 -14.28 5.17
N SER A 183 -4.78 -14.71 5.87
CA SER A 183 -3.52 -14.02 6.22
C SER A 183 -2.28 -14.67 5.60
N GLN A 184 -2.41 -15.32 4.43
CA GLN A 184 -1.40 -16.24 3.90
C GLN A 184 -0.02 -15.58 3.72
N THR A 185 0.06 -14.48 2.98
CA THR A 185 1.32 -13.76 2.73
C THR A 185 2.02 -13.31 4.00
N ARG A 186 1.27 -12.75 4.95
CA ARG A 186 1.82 -12.31 6.25
C ARG A 186 2.36 -13.47 7.07
N THR A 187 1.69 -14.62 7.02
CA THR A 187 2.16 -15.84 7.67
C THR A 187 3.47 -16.31 7.04
N SER A 188 3.54 -16.36 5.71
CA SER A 188 4.76 -16.75 5.00
C SER A 188 5.94 -15.81 5.31
N LEU A 189 5.71 -14.48 5.26
CA LEU A 189 6.73 -13.47 5.60
C LEU A 189 7.29 -13.62 7.02
N THR A 190 6.55 -14.21 7.96
CA THR A 190 6.97 -14.31 9.37
C THR A 190 7.42 -15.71 9.77
N THR A 191 7.17 -16.74 8.95
CA THR A 191 7.40 -18.14 9.32
C THR A 191 8.23 -18.94 8.32
N VAL A 192 8.42 -18.47 7.09
CA VAL A 192 9.13 -19.20 6.03
C VAL A 192 10.46 -18.53 5.70
N ASN A 193 11.56 -19.12 6.16
CA ASN A 193 12.89 -18.64 5.80
C ASN A 193 13.10 -18.69 4.29
N GLY A 194 13.70 -17.66 3.72
CA GLY A 194 13.96 -17.62 2.29
C GLY A 194 12.70 -17.43 1.42
N TYR A 195 11.54 -17.08 2.00
CA TYR A 195 10.33 -16.77 1.24
C TYR A 195 10.51 -15.75 0.11
N ASN A 196 9.95 -16.06 -1.06
CA ASN A 196 9.73 -15.12 -2.15
C ASN A 196 8.23 -15.12 -2.45
N LEU A 197 7.75 -13.98 -2.93
CA LEU A 197 6.37 -13.86 -3.40
C LEU A 197 6.09 -14.85 -4.54
N ASN A 198 4.90 -15.44 -4.53
CA ASN A 198 4.57 -16.61 -5.35
C ASN A 198 4.20 -16.29 -6.82
N GLY A 199 4.06 -15.01 -7.18
CA GLY A 199 3.73 -14.56 -8.53
C GLY A 199 2.23 -14.50 -8.85
N THR A 200 1.35 -14.76 -7.88
CA THR A 200 -0.10 -14.57 -8.04
C THR A 200 -0.41 -13.09 -8.15
N THR A 201 -1.03 -12.65 -9.24
CA THR A 201 -1.30 -11.22 -9.51
C THR A 201 -2.77 -10.84 -9.42
N SER A 202 -3.66 -11.75 -9.04
CA SER A 202 -5.09 -11.46 -8.96
C SER A 202 -5.77 -12.34 -7.92
N GLY A 203 -6.74 -11.78 -7.21
CA GLY A 203 -7.50 -12.51 -6.19
C GLY A 203 -8.85 -11.86 -5.91
N GLY A 204 -9.70 -12.62 -5.21
CA GLY A 204 -11.07 -12.25 -4.87
C GLY A 204 -12.10 -13.19 -5.52
N PRO A 205 -13.37 -13.15 -5.08
CA PRO A 205 -13.90 -12.32 -4.00
C PRO A 205 -13.40 -12.71 -2.59
N GLY A 206 -13.31 -11.75 -1.67
CA GLY A 206 -13.11 -11.98 -0.23
C GLY A 206 -12.07 -11.06 0.40
N HIS A 207 -11.70 -11.27 1.66
CA HIS A 207 -10.60 -10.52 2.29
C HIS A 207 -9.27 -10.86 1.61
N ILE A 208 -8.85 -10.03 0.67
CA ILE A 208 -7.63 -10.20 -0.11
C ILE A 208 -6.58 -9.18 0.33
N THR A 209 -5.36 -9.65 0.50
CA THR A 209 -4.18 -8.83 0.71
C THR A 209 -3.24 -8.92 -0.48
N TRP A 210 -2.36 -7.94 -0.63
CA TRP A 210 -1.37 -7.95 -1.70
C TRP A 210 0.01 -7.59 -1.18
N ALA A 211 1.02 -8.01 -1.91
CA ALA A 211 2.40 -7.72 -1.62
C ALA A 211 3.24 -7.57 -2.89
N MET A 212 4.27 -6.73 -2.80
CA MET A 212 5.28 -6.55 -3.82
C MET A 212 6.67 -6.83 -3.27
N GLN A 213 7.54 -7.38 -4.11
CA GLN A 213 8.93 -7.67 -3.77
C GLN A 213 9.88 -6.98 -4.75
N TRP A 214 10.98 -6.45 -4.23
CA TRP A 214 12.08 -5.91 -5.01
C TRP A 214 13.39 -6.59 -4.62
N ASP A 215 14.00 -7.27 -5.57
CA ASP A 215 15.35 -7.84 -5.42
C ASP A 215 16.39 -6.85 -5.96
N LYS A 216 17.33 -6.44 -5.11
CA LYS A 216 18.34 -5.44 -5.43
C LYS A 216 19.69 -5.81 -4.84
N THR A 217 20.73 -5.74 -5.68
CA THR A 217 22.11 -5.65 -5.21
C THR A 217 22.52 -4.19 -5.14
N ILE A 218 22.74 -3.67 -3.92
CA ILE A 218 23.15 -2.27 -3.70
C ILE A 218 24.67 -2.22 -3.58
N ASN A 219 25.32 -1.46 -4.47
CA ASN A 219 26.77 -1.27 -4.46
C ASN A 219 27.29 -0.68 -3.14
N PRO A 220 28.58 -0.86 -2.81
CA PRO A 220 29.20 -0.21 -1.66
C PRO A 220 28.98 1.30 -1.67
N SER A 221 28.76 1.89 -0.49
CA SER A 221 28.56 3.33 -0.29
C SER A 221 27.47 3.95 -1.19
N SER A 222 26.42 3.18 -1.52
CA SER A 222 25.35 3.60 -2.44
C SER A 222 23.97 3.39 -1.84
N SER A 223 22.94 3.76 -2.60
CA SER A 223 21.55 3.62 -2.17
C SER A 223 20.64 3.14 -3.30
N PHE A 224 19.57 2.48 -2.90
CA PHE A 224 18.41 2.17 -3.73
C PHE A 224 17.24 3.07 -3.32
N ASN A 225 16.46 3.53 -4.30
CA ASN A 225 15.32 4.41 -4.07
C ASN A 225 14.05 3.82 -4.69
N LEU A 226 12.97 4.01 -3.97
CA LEU A 226 11.62 3.66 -4.35
C LEU A 226 10.70 4.82 -3.96
N SER A 227 9.76 5.15 -4.83
CA SER A 227 8.69 6.09 -4.56
C SER A 227 7.39 5.41 -4.95
N LEU A 228 6.42 5.51 -4.04
CA LEU A 228 5.15 4.83 -4.11
C LEU A 228 4.05 5.85 -3.86
N LEU A 229 2.91 5.65 -4.51
CA LEU A 229 1.75 6.49 -4.34
C LEU A 229 0.52 5.62 -4.23
N ASP A 230 -0.12 5.70 -3.07
CA ASP A 230 -1.47 5.21 -2.85
C ASP A 230 -2.47 6.33 -3.11
N ASN A 231 -3.45 6.07 -3.97
CA ASN A 231 -4.56 7.00 -4.22
C ASN A 231 -5.88 6.32 -3.94
N MET A 232 -6.64 6.91 -3.02
CA MET A 232 -8.06 6.63 -2.88
C MET A 232 -8.83 7.47 -3.88
N THR A 233 -9.65 6.80 -4.67
CA THR A 233 -10.64 7.44 -5.52
C THR A 233 -12.01 6.83 -5.28
N ASN A 234 -13.00 7.68 -5.11
CA ASN A 234 -14.39 7.26 -5.30
C ASN A 234 -14.61 7.10 -6.81
N VAL A 235 -14.67 5.86 -7.29
CA VAL A 235 -15.23 5.61 -8.62
C VAL A 235 -16.73 5.93 -8.54
N PRO A 236 -17.28 6.78 -9.41
CA PRO A 236 -18.71 7.08 -9.38
C PRO A 236 -19.52 5.79 -9.46
N GLU A 237 -20.52 5.64 -8.61
CA GLU A 237 -21.51 4.59 -8.81
C GLU A 237 -22.06 4.74 -10.25
N PRO A 238 -22.11 3.67 -11.06
CA PRO A 238 -22.59 3.72 -12.45
C PRO A 238 -24.07 4.13 -12.59
N SER A 239 -24.75 4.48 -11.49
CA SER A 239 -26.20 4.63 -11.41
C SER A 239 -26.75 5.90 -12.07
N VAL A 240 -25.95 6.92 -12.39
CA VAL A 240 -26.48 8.12 -13.08
C VAL A 240 -26.32 8.06 -14.61
N VAL A 241 -25.21 7.49 -15.11
CA VAL A 241 -24.96 7.40 -16.56
C VAL A 241 -25.71 6.22 -17.19
N ALA A 242 -25.83 5.09 -16.49
CA ALA A 242 -26.58 3.94 -16.98
C ALA A 242 -28.11 4.20 -16.99
N LEU A 243 -28.67 4.88 -15.98
CA LEU A 243 -30.10 5.25 -16.00
C LEU A 243 -30.42 6.34 -17.02
N ALA A 244 -29.51 7.28 -17.28
CA ALA A 244 -29.73 8.31 -18.31
C ALA A 244 -29.84 7.71 -19.72
N LEU A 245 -29.10 6.63 -20.02
CA LEU A 245 -29.17 5.94 -21.31
C LEU A 245 -30.41 5.03 -21.45
N VAL A 246 -30.89 4.42 -20.35
CA VAL A 246 -32.15 3.65 -20.35
C VAL A 246 -33.38 4.58 -20.38
N GLY A 247 -33.31 5.76 -19.76
CA GLY A 247 -34.39 6.76 -19.81
C GLY A 247 -34.62 7.35 -21.21
N LEU A 248 -33.56 7.49 -22.02
CA LEU A 248 -33.66 8.00 -23.40
C LEU A 248 -34.15 6.95 -24.40
N SER A 249 -34.06 5.65 -24.10
CA SER A 249 -34.50 4.58 -24.99
C SER A 249 -35.98 4.19 -24.81
N ILE A 250 -36.63 4.60 -23.72
CA ILE A 250 -38.08 4.40 -23.50
C ILE A 250 -38.92 5.57 -24.08
N GLY A 251 -38.30 6.73 -24.36
CA GLY A 251 -38.98 7.93 -24.86
C GLY A 251 -39.43 7.92 -26.33
N PHE A 252 -38.97 6.98 -27.17
CA PHE A 252 -39.23 7.00 -28.61
C PHE A 252 -40.35 6.06 -29.11
N PHE A 253 -41.02 5.31 -28.23
CA PHE A 253 -42.21 4.53 -28.61
C PHE A 253 -43.49 5.15 -28.08
N LYS A 254 -43.86 6.33 -28.59
CA LYS A 254 -45.26 6.78 -28.52
C LYS A 254 -45.66 7.67 -29.71
N LYS A 255 -46.63 7.13 -30.48
CA LYS A 255 -47.47 7.72 -31.55
C LYS A 255 -46.76 7.94 -32.90
N ASN A 256 -47.25 7.34 -33.99
CA ASN A 256 -48.53 7.75 -34.57
C ASN A 256 -49.38 6.60 -35.14
N LYS A 257 -50.64 6.58 -34.69
CA LYS A 257 -51.78 5.88 -35.29
C LYS A 257 -52.74 6.98 -35.79
N LYS A 258 -53.12 6.97 -37.07
CA LYS A 258 -54.39 7.46 -37.71
C LYS A 258 -54.19 7.41 -39.24
N ARG A 259 -54.83 6.49 -39.96
CA ARG A 259 -56.17 6.57 -40.61
C ARG A 259 -56.31 7.71 -41.63
N ALA A 260 -56.24 7.34 -42.91
CA ALA A 260 -57.22 7.63 -43.97
C ALA A 260 -57.13 6.49 -44.99
#